data_AF-A0A7S0BN07-F1
#
_entry.id   AF-A0A7S0BN07-F1
#
_cell.length_a   1.000
_cell.length_b   1.000
_cell.length_c   1.000
_cell.angle_alpha   90.00
_cell.angle_beta   90.00
_cell.angle_gamma   90.00
#
_symmetry.space_group_name_H-M   'P 1'
#
loop_
_entity.id
_entity.type
_entity.pdbx_description
1 polymer ?
#
loop_
_entity_poly.entity_id
_entity_poly.type
_entity_poly.pdbx_seq_one_letter_code
_entity_poly.pdbx_strand_id
1 'polypeptide(L)'
;MVRPSFRPRPIDLNKPLPIVKTTKDLKHDEDNVAVARALPAMATGVDPAEEEERHLQQALVASIYGEDKKKGLSEIPIPVVKQRNYDTSGMPKFALPQEYINFSKNDEELDSVAVEYEVDPIDEKFIRNLKTQKNLDVTADELEVAMDRLEKMQGRPAEIIPYSVMKGVLTDALPPSTSDMLKKNIYVHWVDRRTLERGGRPFLRFLQPPPDPNDQNPAV
;
A
#
# COMPACT_ATOMS: atom_id res chain seq x y z
N MET A 1 -29.02 56.28 7.68
CA MET A 1 -28.09 55.15 7.93
C MET A 1 -28.57 54.39 9.15
N VAL A 2 -28.96 53.12 9.00
CA VAL A 2 -29.43 52.27 10.10
C VAL A 2 -28.22 51.57 10.72
N ARG A 3 -27.99 51.77 12.02
CA ARG A 3 -26.95 51.03 12.77
C ARG A 3 -27.36 49.55 12.87
N PRO A 4 -26.54 48.59 12.43
CA PRO A 4 -26.80 47.18 12.66
C PRO A 4 -26.87 46.90 14.17
N SER A 5 -28.02 46.48 14.66
CA SER A 5 -28.18 46.02 16.04
C SER A 5 -27.56 44.62 16.16
N PHE A 6 -26.34 44.54 16.68
CA PHE A 6 -25.78 43.27 17.15
C PHE A 6 -26.55 42.84 18.39
N ARG A 7 -27.44 41.83 18.24
CA ARG A 7 -27.97 41.11 19.40
C ARG A 7 -27.02 39.96 19.70
N PRO A 8 -26.33 39.95 20.85
CA PRO A 8 -25.58 38.79 21.28
C PRO A 8 -26.56 37.63 21.34
N ARG A 9 -26.32 36.58 20.54
CA ARG A 9 -27.01 35.32 20.78
C ARG A 9 -26.34 34.69 22.00
N PRO A 10 -27.11 34.34 23.05
CA PRO A 10 -26.53 33.67 24.20
C PRO A 10 -25.84 32.38 23.74
N ILE A 11 -24.67 32.10 24.31
CA ILE A 11 -23.98 30.83 24.12
C ILE A 11 -24.91 29.74 24.69
N ASP A 12 -25.26 28.78 23.84
CA ASP A 12 -26.00 27.60 24.26
C ASP A 12 -25.01 26.59 24.83
N LEU A 13 -24.95 26.51 26.17
CA LEU A 13 -24.09 25.59 26.90
C LEU A 13 -24.42 24.11 26.61
N ASN A 14 -25.62 23.83 26.09
CA ASN A 14 -26.06 22.48 25.75
C ASN A 14 -25.76 22.13 24.28
N LYS A 15 -25.26 23.08 23.48
CA LYS A 15 -24.94 22.83 22.08
C LYS A 15 -23.67 21.98 21.98
N PRO A 16 -23.73 20.76 21.44
CA PRO A 16 -22.55 19.91 21.29
C PRO A 16 -21.57 20.52 20.28
N LEU A 17 -20.28 20.44 20.58
CA LEU A 17 -19.22 20.87 19.66
C LEU A 17 -19.18 19.95 18.43
N PRO A 18 -19.06 20.50 17.22
CA PRO A 18 -18.92 19.70 16.01
C PRO A 18 -17.58 18.96 16.02
N ILE A 19 -17.61 17.64 15.81
CA ILE A 19 -16.41 16.82 15.67
C ILE A 19 -16.01 16.83 14.19
N VAL A 20 -14.88 17.45 13.88
CA VAL A 20 -14.31 17.48 12.53
C VAL A 20 -13.26 16.37 12.43
N LYS A 21 -13.50 15.34 11.61
CA LYS A 21 -12.58 14.21 11.43
C LYS A 21 -11.76 14.34 10.15
N THR A 22 -12.32 14.95 9.11
CA THR A 22 -11.68 15.18 7.82
C THR A 22 -12.03 16.56 7.26
N THR A 23 -11.26 17.03 6.28
CA THR A 23 -11.49 18.32 5.59
C THR A 23 -12.85 18.43 4.90
N LYS A 24 -13.55 17.31 4.68
CA LYS A 24 -14.92 17.27 4.16
C LYS A 24 -15.98 17.59 5.24
N ASP A 25 -15.64 17.44 6.51
CA ASP A 25 -16.53 17.73 7.65
C ASP A 25 -16.52 19.22 8.02
N LEU A 26 -15.55 19.97 7.50
CA LEU A 26 -15.54 21.43 7.52
C LEU A 26 -16.55 21.92 6.49
N LYS A 27 -17.82 22.05 6.90
CA LYS A 27 -18.78 22.81 6.09
C LYS A 27 -18.20 24.21 5.91
N HIS A 28 -17.94 24.60 4.66
CA HIS A 28 -17.65 25.98 4.31
C HIS A 28 -18.95 26.79 4.43
N ASP A 29 -19.42 26.93 5.67
CA ASP A 29 -20.54 27.81 5.96
C ASP A 29 -19.98 29.23 5.84
N GLU A 30 -20.24 29.88 4.70
CA GLU A 30 -19.91 31.31 4.47
C GLU A 30 -20.50 32.21 5.58
N ASP A 31 -21.49 31.72 6.30
CA ASP A 31 -22.12 32.37 7.46
C ASP A 31 -21.20 32.54 8.69
N ASN A 32 -20.14 31.73 8.84
CA ASN A 32 -19.22 31.86 9.99
C ASN A 32 -18.14 32.93 9.79
N VAL A 33 -17.89 33.37 8.56
CA VAL A 33 -16.88 34.41 8.26
C VAL A 33 -17.38 35.81 8.67
N ALA A 34 -18.71 36.00 8.74
CA ALA A 34 -19.30 37.30 9.11
C ALA A 34 -19.23 37.62 10.61
N VAL A 35 -19.05 36.63 11.49
CA VAL A 35 -19.10 36.82 12.96
C VAL A 35 -17.72 37.09 13.57
N ALA A 36 -16.63 36.77 12.88
CA ALA A 36 -15.27 36.82 13.44
C ALA A 36 -14.56 38.19 13.35
N ARG A 37 -15.18 39.25 12.80
CA ARG A 37 -14.50 40.54 12.53
C ARG A 37 -14.63 41.62 13.61
N ALA A 38 -15.24 41.36 14.77
CA ALA A 38 -15.36 42.40 15.79
C ALA A 38 -15.48 41.82 17.21
N LEU A 39 -14.48 41.10 17.69
CA LEU A 39 -14.32 40.91 19.14
C LEU A 39 -13.81 42.23 19.74
N PRO A 40 -14.58 42.92 20.62
CA PRO A 40 -14.04 44.05 21.36
C PRO A 40 -12.98 43.52 22.33
N ALA A 41 -11.80 44.14 22.32
CA ALA A 41 -10.74 43.84 23.27
C ALA A 41 -11.29 43.97 24.70
N MET A 42 -11.29 42.87 25.46
CA MET A 42 -11.63 42.90 26.87
C MET A 42 -10.47 43.57 27.61
N ALA A 43 -10.70 44.73 28.22
CA ALA A 43 -9.69 45.42 29.00
C ALA A 43 -9.33 44.56 30.22
N THR A 44 -8.07 44.12 30.30
CA THR A 44 -7.63 43.18 31.35
C THR A 44 -7.19 43.89 32.63
N GLY A 45 -7.16 45.23 32.62
CA GLY A 45 -6.80 46.07 33.77
C GLY A 45 -5.30 46.10 34.04
N VAL A 46 -4.49 45.67 33.07
CA VAL A 46 -3.02 45.65 33.12
C VAL A 46 -2.48 46.84 32.32
N ASP A 47 -1.23 47.27 32.56
CA ASP A 47 -0.62 48.38 31.83
C ASP A 47 -0.56 48.04 30.32
N PRO A 48 -0.93 48.98 29.41
CA PRO A 48 -0.91 48.76 27.96
C PRO A 48 0.40 48.19 27.41
N ALA A 49 1.54 48.48 28.05
CA ALA A 49 2.84 47.95 27.63
C ALA A 49 3.02 46.45 27.96
N GLU A 50 2.35 45.94 29.00
CA GLU A 50 2.34 44.53 29.37
C GLU A 50 1.30 43.73 28.55
N GLU A 51 0.19 44.36 28.15
CA GLU A 51 -0.84 43.71 27.33
C GLU A 51 -0.33 43.33 25.92
N GLU A 52 0.71 44.03 25.40
CA GLU A 52 1.34 43.73 24.10
C GLU A 52 2.45 42.68 24.18
N GLU A 53 2.79 42.18 25.38
CA GLU A 53 3.85 41.18 25.53
C GLU A 53 3.41 39.83 24.94
N ARG A 54 4.03 39.47 23.82
CA ARG A 54 3.72 38.26 23.04
C ARG A 54 3.78 36.98 23.88
N HIS A 55 4.67 36.93 24.87
CA HIS A 55 4.86 35.76 25.72
C HIS A 55 3.72 35.62 26.75
N LEU A 56 3.25 36.74 27.30
CA LEU A 56 2.09 36.78 28.20
C LEU A 56 0.83 36.33 27.46
N GLN A 57 0.61 36.83 26.24
CA GLN A 57 -0.52 36.44 25.40
C GLN A 57 -0.48 34.93 25.05
N GLN A 58 0.69 34.39 24.70
CA GLN A 58 0.84 32.96 24.43
C GLN A 58 0.60 32.11 25.68
N ALA A 59 1.08 32.53 26.85
CA ALA A 59 0.86 31.82 28.11
C ALA A 59 -0.62 31.83 28.53
N LEU A 60 -1.31 32.96 28.36
CA LEU A 60 -2.73 33.08 28.68
C LEU A 60 -3.58 32.19 27.77
N VAL A 61 -3.33 32.24 26.46
CA VAL A 61 -3.97 31.37 25.46
C VAL A 61 -3.66 29.90 25.77
N ALA A 62 -2.41 29.56 26.06
CA ALA A 62 -2.04 28.19 26.42
C ALA A 62 -2.65 27.73 27.75
N SER A 63 -2.94 28.61 28.71
CA SER A 63 -3.62 28.23 29.96
C SER A 63 -5.13 28.06 29.82
N ILE A 64 -5.75 28.82 28.91
CA ILE A 64 -7.19 28.78 28.65
C ILE A 64 -7.55 27.62 27.70
N TYR A 65 -6.67 27.34 26.74
CA TYR A 65 -6.85 26.30 25.73
C TYR A 65 -5.99 25.05 25.95
N GLY A 66 -5.06 25.08 26.92
CA GLY A 66 -4.19 23.97 27.28
C GLY A 66 -4.95 22.91 28.06
N GLU A 67 -5.60 22.04 27.31
CA GLU A 67 -5.91 20.66 27.63
C GLU A 67 -6.16 20.36 29.11
N ASP A 68 -7.44 20.44 29.47
CA ASP A 68 -8.01 19.67 30.56
C ASP A 68 -7.46 18.23 30.56
N LYS A 69 -6.52 17.97 31.48
CA LYS A 69 -5.98 16.64 31.82
C LYS A 69 -7.04 15.70 32.42
N LYS A 70 -8.33 15.91 32.14
CA LYS A 70 -9.48 15.16 32.66
C LYS A 70 -10.37 14.54 31.57
N LYS A 71 -9.87 14.34 30.34
CA LYS A 71 -10.45 13.37 29.38
C LYS A 71 -9.72 12.03 29.47
N GLY A 72 -9.85 11.39 30.63
CA GLY A 72 -9.26 10.09 30.97
C GLY A 72 -9.97 8.88 30.36
N LEU A 73 -10.39 8.96 29.11
CA LEU A 73 -10.60 7.78 28.28
C LEU A 73 -9.98 8.13 26.93
N SER A 74 -8.72 7.74 26.76
CA SER A 74 -8.06 7.73 25.46
C SER A 74 -8.93 6.88 24.54
N GLU A 75 -9.76 7.52 23.71
CA GLU A 75 -10.66 6.81 22.80
C GLU A 75 -9.77 6.04 21.81
N ILE A 76 -9.87 4.71 21.82
CA ILE A 76 -9.06 3.85 20.94
C ILE A 76 -9.50 4.16 19.50
N PRO A 77 -8.62 4.68 18.63
CA PRO A 77 -9.00 5.04 17.27
C PRO A 77 -9.44 3.78 16.51
N ILE A 78 -10.66 3.82 15.98
CA ILE A 78 -11.20 2.76 15.13
C ILE A 78 -10.75 3.01 13.68
N PRO A 79 -10.07 2.07 13.01
CA PRO A 79 -9.66 2.24 11.63
C PRO A 79 -10.88 2.39 10.70
N VAL A 80 -10.82 3.37 9.81
CA VAL A 80 -11.86 3.59 8.80
C VAL A 80 -11.64 2.65 7.63
N VAL A 81 -12.50 1.63 7.48
CA VAL A 81 -12.47 0.72 6.33
C VAL A 81 -13.21 1.36 5.16
N LYS A 82 -12.48 1.64 4.07
CA LYS A 82 -13.11 1.98 2.78
C LYS A 82 -13.28 0.69 1.99
N GLN A 83 -14.52 0.23 1.83
CA GLN A 83 -14.82 -0.86 0.91
C GLN A 83 -14.45 -0.41 -0.51
N ARG A 84 -13.55 -1.15 -1.14
CA ARG A 84 -13.31 -1.04 -2.59
C ARG A 84 -14.27 -2.02 -3.28
N ASN A 85 -14.84 -1.58 -4.39
CA ASN A 85 -15.51 -2.49 -5.31
C ASN A 85 -14.41 -3.28 -6.01
N TYR A 86 -14.22 -4.53 -5.61
CA TYR A 86 -13.35 -5.46 -6.32
C TYR A 86 -14.12 -6.08 -7.47
N ASP A 87 -13.52 -6.10 -8.66
CA ASP A 87 -14.04 -6.91 -9.75
C ASP A 87 -13.77 -8.38 -9.42
N THR A 88 -14.84 -9.16 -9.30
CA THR A 88 -14.77 -10.60 -9.07
C THR A 88 -15.01 -11.39 -10.37
N SER A 89 -15.18 -10.69 -11.50
CA SER A 89 -15.29 -11.33 -12.80
C SER A 89 -14.00 -12.10 -13.10
N GLY A 90 -14.13 -13.41 -13.34
CA GLY A 90 -12.99 -14.30 -13.58
C GLY A 90 -12.48 -15.07 -12.37
N MET A 91 -12.89 -14.76 -11.14
CA MET A 91 -12.50 -15.60 -9.99
C MET A 91 -13.28 -16.93 -9.97
N PRO A 92 -12.60 -18.06 -9.71
CA PRO A 92 -13.28 -19.34 -9.56
C PRO A 92 -14.25 -19.27 -8.37
N LYS A 93 -15.47 -19.77 -8.58
CA LYS A 93 -16.48 -19.80 -7.52
C LYS A 93 -16.14 -20.90 -6.53
N PHE A 94 -15.97 -20.54 -5.26
CA PHE A 94 -15.82 -21.52 -4.20
C PHE A 94 -17.14 -22.29 -4.00
N ALA A 95 -17.08 -23.62 -4.16
CA ALA A 95 -18.19 -24.51 -3.86
C ALA A 95 -18.04 -25.03 -2.43
N LEU A 96 -18.97 -24.65 -1.54
CA LEU A 96 -18.95 -25.09 -0.15
C LEU A 96 -19.23 -26.61 -0.09
N PRO A 97 -18.30 -27.43 0.44
CA PRO A 97 -18.54 -28.86 0.62
C PRO A 97 -19.60 -29.11 1.70
N GLN A 98 -20.22 -30.30 1.66
CA GLN A 98 -21.16 -30.74 2.71
C GLN A 98 -20.44 -31.09 4.02
N GLU A 99 -19.19 -31.51 3.92
CA GLU A 99 -18.35 -31.91 5.05
C GLU A 99 -17.33 -30.80 5.38
N TYR A 100 -16.68 -30.90 6.55
CA TYR A 100 -15.60 -29.98 6.91
C TYR A 100 -14.38 -30.15 6.01
N ILE A 101 -13.71 -29.04 5.69
CA ILE A 101 -12.48 -29.03 4.90
C ILE A 101 -11.38 -29.69 5.73
N ASN A 102 -10.89 -30.84 5.27
CA ASN A 102 -9.66 -31.44 5.76
C ASN A 102 -8.52 -31.05 4.82
N PHE A 103 -7.56 -30.28 5.34
CA PHE A 103 -6.42 -29.80 4.57
C PHE A 103 -5.13 -30.29 5.23
N SER A 104 -4.34 -31.06 4.49
CA SER A 104 -3.14 -31.74 4.99
C SER A 104 -1.88 -31.48 4.16
N LYS A 105 -1.87 -30.45 3.31
CA LYS A 105 -0.68 -30.10 2.53
C LYS A 105 0.30 -29.31 3.38
N ASN A 106 1.59 -29.60 3.23
CA ASN A 106 2.65 -28.81 3.84
C ASN A 106 3.02 -27.61 2.95
N ASP A 107 3.81 -26.68 3.49
CA ASP A 107 4.19 -25.46 2.78
C ASP A 107 4.99 -25.73 1.50
N GLU A 108 5.83 -26.78 1.49
CA GLU A 108 6.63 -27.17 0.33
C GLU A 108 5.74 -27.65 -0.84
N GLU A 109 4.72 -28.46 -0.55
CA GLU A 109 3.73 -28.91 -1.53
C GLU A 109 2.94 -27.73 -2.10
N LEU A 110 2.61 -26.75 -1.27
CA LEU A 110 1.90 -25.55 -1.72
C LEU A 110 2.77 -24.67 -2.62
N ASP A 111 4.01 -24.42 -2.21
CA ASP A 111 4.97 -23.64 -3.01
C ASP A 111 5.27 -24.34 -4.36
N SER A 112 5.29 -25.68 -4.37
CA SER A 112 5.47 -26.44 -5.60
C SER A 112 4.32 -26.28 -6.60
N VAL A 113 3.11 -25.92 -6.17
CA VAL A 113 1.93 -25.78 -7.05
C VAL A 113 1.63 -24.32 -7.35
N ALA A 114 1.93 -23.41 -6.43
CA ALA A 114 1.74 -21.98 -6.62
C ALA A 114 2.63 -21.45 -7.74
N VAL A 115 2.09 -20.54 -8.54
CA VAL A 115 2.84 -19.72 -9.50
C VAL A 115 2.81 -18.31 -8.96
N GLU A 116 3.95 -17.79 -8.54
CA GLU A 116 4.07 -16.47 -7.90
C GLU A 116 4.49 -15.38 -8.89
N TYR A 117 5.05 -15.78 -10.03
CA TYR A 117 5.46 -14.87 -11.07
C TYR A 117 4.24 -14.38 -11.86
N GLU A 118 4.10 -13.06 -12.01
CA GLU A 118 3.09 -12.42 -12.84
C GLU A 118 3.75 -11.72 -14.03
N VAL A 119 3.16 -11.89 -15.22
CA VAL A 119 3.63 -11.22 -16.43
C VAL A 119 3.46 -9.71 -16.32
N ASP A 120 4.52 -8.99 -16.66
CA ASP A 120 4.54 -7.53 -16.67
C ASP A 120 4.58 -6.94 -18.11
N PRO A 121 4.53 -5.61 -18.28
CA PRO A 121 4.56 -5.00 -19.60
C PRO A 121 5.85 -5.24 -20.42
N ILE A 122 6.95 -5.68 -19.79
CA ILE A 122 8.19 -6.05 -20.49
C ILE A 122 8.02 -7.45 -21.07
N ASP A 123 7.48 -8.36 -20.28
CA ASP A 123 7.16 -9.73 -20.67
C ASP A 123 6.10 -9.76 -21.79
N GLU A 124 5.07 -8.93 -21.70
CA GLU A 124 4.07 -8.82 -22.78
C GLU A 124 4.68 -8.40 -24.12
N LYS A 125 5.67 -7.49 -24.10
CA LYS A 125 6.40 -7.08 -25.31
C LYS A 125 7.25 -8.23 -25.84
N PHE A 126 7.89 -8.98 -24.95
CA PHE A 126 8.65 -10.17 -25.32
C PHE A 126 7.77 -11.22 -26.01
N ILE A 127 6.60 -11.55 -25.45
CA ILE A 127 5.62 -12.47 -26.04
C ILE A 127 5.22 -11.99 -27.45
N ARG A 128 4.87 -10.70 -27.59
CA ARG A 128 4.53 -10.10 -28.90
C ARG A 128 5.68 -10.19 -29.90
N ASN A 129 6.92 -9.96 -29.47
CA ASN A 129 8.11 -10.04 -30.33
C ASN A 129 8.41 -11.47 -30.76
N LEU A 130 8.25 -12.46 -29.88
CA LEU A 130 8.40 -13.87 -30.23
C LEU A 130 7.44 -14.29 -31.34
N LYS A 131 6.17 -13.89 -31.20
CA LYS A 131 5.12 -14.20 -32.17
C LYS A 131 5.38 -13.55 -33.52
N THR A 132 5.74 -12.28 -33.53
CA THR A 132 5.91 -11.50 -34.77
C THR A 132 7.23 -11.77 -35.49
N GLN A 133 8.34 -11.92 -34.76
CA GLN A 133 9.68 -12.00 -35.36
C GLN A 133 10.17 -13.44 -35.55
N LYS A 134 9.80 -14.35 -34.64
CA LYS A 134 10.31 -15.73 -34.61
C LYS A 134 9.25 -16.78 -34.92
N ASN A 135 7.99 -16.37 -35.10
CA ASN A 135 6.85 -17.25 -35.29
C ASN A 135 6.74 -18.32 -34.20
N LEU A 136 7.08 -17.93 -32.96
CA LEU A 136 6.96 -18.76 -31.77
C LEU A 136 5.84 -18.18 -30.91
N ASP A 137 4.89 -19.01 -30.51
CA ASP A 137 3.77 -18.60 -29.66
C ASP A 137 3.99 -19.13 -28.24
N VAL A 138 3.70 -18.28 -27.25
CA VAL A 138 3.69 -18.60 -25.83
C VAL A 138 2.59 -17.76 -25.18
N THR A 139 1.77 -18.36 -24.34
CA THR A 139 0.74 -17.62 -23.61
C THR A 139 1.35 -16.89 -22.41
N ALA A 140 0.59 -15.94 -21.82
CA ALA A 140 1.02 -15.28 -20.58
C ALA A 140 1.20 -16.33 -19.47
N ASP A 141 0.18 -17.16 -19.22
CA ASP A 141 0.21 -18.23 -18.22
C ASP A 141 1.38 -19.21 -18.41
N GLU A 142 1.70 -19.59 -19.66
CA GLU A 142 2.85 -20.45 -19.94
C GLU A 142 4.18 -19.78 -19.59
N LEU A 143 4.30 -18.47 -19.88
CA LEU A 143 5.48 -17.70 -19.52
C LEU A 143 5.59 -17.54 -17.99
N GLU A 144 4.48 -17.27 -17.30
CA GLU A 144 4.44 -17.17 -15.84
C GLU A 144 4.93 -18.44 -15.17
N VAL A 145 4.40 -19.59 -15.57
CA VAL A 145 4.84 -20.90 -15.08
C VAL A 145 6.31 -21.12 -15.38
N ALA A 146 6.77 -20.85 -16.60
CA ALA A 146 8.17 -21.05 -16.96
C ALA A 146 9.13 -20.17 -16.14
N MET A 147 8.81 -18.89 -15.98
CA MET A 147 9.61 -17.92 -15.22
C MET A 147 9.63 -18.27 -13.73
N ASP A 148 8.49 -18.64 -13.14
CA ASP A 148 8.37 -19.08 -11.75
C ASP A 148 9.26 -20.30 -11.47
N ARG A 149 9.21 -21.31 -12.34
CA ARG A 149 10.00 -22.53 -12.18
C ARG A 149 11.50 -22.28 -12.31
N LEU A 150 11.91 -21.41 -13.24
CA LEU A 150 13.31 -20.98 -13.36
C LEU A 150 13.78 -20.23 -12.11
N GLU A 151 12.95 -19.31 -11.60
CA GLU A 151 13.27 -18.54 -10.39
C GLU A 151 13.39 -19.42 -9.15
N LYS A 152 12.45 -20.36 -8.94
CA LYS A 152 12.49 -21.31 -7.82
C LYS A 152 13.69 -22.24 -7.89
N MET A 153 14.05 -22.72 -9.08
CA MET A 153 15.25 -23.54 -9.26
C MET A 153 16.54 -22.74 -9.04
N GLN A 154 16.60 -21.48 -9.50
CA GLN A 154 17.76 -20.61 -9.32
C GLN A 154 17.95 -20.20 -7.85
N GLY A 155 16.86 -19.92 -7.13
CA GLY A 155 16.88 -19.49 -5.74
C GLY A 155 17.61 -18.16 -5.55
N ARG A 156 18.42 -18.04 -4.49
CA ARG A 156 19.16 -16.82 -4.12
C ARG A 156 20.51 -16.59 -4.80
N PRO A 157 21.30 -17.62 -5.17
CA PRO A 157 22.60 -17.42 -5.78
C PRO A 157 22.56 -16.46 -6.98
N ALA A 158 23.56 -15.59 -7.07
CA ALA A 158 23.71 -14.65 -8.18
C ALA A 158 24.31 -15.31 -9.43
N GLU A 159 25.04 -16.41 -9.26
CA GLU A 159 25.59 -17.18 -10.38
C GLU A 159 24.48 -17.91 -11.11
N ILE A 160 24.26 -17.56 -12.38
CA ILE A 160 23.18 -18.09 -13.20
C ILE A 160 23.46 -19.56 -13.56
N ILE A 161 22.52 -20.45 -13.23
CA ILE A 161 22.57 -21.85 -13.64
C ILE A 161 22.43 -21.93 -15.17
N PRO A 162 23.33 -22.64 -15.87
CA PRO A 162 23.33 -22.69 -17.33
C PRO A 162 22.09 -23.39 -17.91
N TYR A 163 21.74 -23.02 -19.15
CA TYR A 163 20.60 -23.59 -19.88
C TYR A 163 20.61 -25.12 -19.95
N SER A 164 21.79 -25.77 -19.99
CA SER A 164 21.91 -27.23 -20.03
C SER A 164 21.20 -27.92 -18.86
N VAL A 165 21.19 -27.29 -17.70
CA VAL A 165 20.51 -27.79 -16.50
C VAL A 165 19.06 -27.30 -16.46
N MET A 166 18.83 -26.01 -16.73
CA MET A 166 17.50 -25.39 -16.69
C MET A 166 16.53 -25.90 -17.77
N LYS A 167 17.05 -26.51 -18.85
CA LYS A 167 16.22 -27.10 -19.91
C LYS A 167 15.27 -28.18 -19.39
N GLY A 168 15.69 -28.96 -18.39
CA GLY A 168 14.83 -29.97 -17.75
C GLY A 168 13.61 -29.30 -17.10
N VAL A 169 13.86 -28.27 -16.29
CA VAL A 169 12.83 -27.47 -15.61
C VAL A 169 11.83 -26.89 -16.61
N LEU A 170 12.30 -26.30 -17.71
CA LEU A 170 11.43 -25.76 -18.76
C LEU A 170 10.69 -26.83 -19.55
N THR A 171 11.18 -28.06 -19.57
CA THR A 171 10.50 -29.19 -20.23
C THR A 171 9.35 -29.71 -19.39
N ASP A 172 9.51 -29.68 -18.06
CA ASP A 172 8.46 -30.06 -17.12
C ASP A 172 7.41 -28.95 -16.94
N ALA A 173 7.83 -27.69 -17.04
CA ALA A 173 6.98 -26.52 -16.86
C ALA A 173 6.04 -26.23 -18.05
N LEU A 174 6.51 -26.48 -19.27
CA LEU A 174 5.82 -26.09 -20.51
C LEU A 174 5.18 -27.29 -21.21
N PRO A 175 4.19 -27.08 -22.11
CA PRO A 175 3.60 -28.16 -22.89
C PRO A 175 4.65 -28.99 -23.63
N PRO A 176 4.47 -30.32 -23.77
CA PRO A 176 5.46 -31.20 -24.40
C PRO A 176 5.72 -30.89 -25.88
N SER A 177 4.78 -30.21 -26.55
CA SER A 177 4.92 -29.71 -27.93
C SER A 177 5.86 -28.51 -28.06
N THR A 178 6.34 -27.95 -26.94
CA THR A 178 7.15 -26.73 -26.94
C THR A 178 8.53 -26.98 -27.54
N SER A 179 8.87 -26.19 -28.57
CA SER A 179 10.16 -26.27 -29.24
C SER A 179 11.34 -25.88 -28.32
N ASP A 180 12.49 -26.51 -28.52
CA ASP A 180 13.73 -26.17 -27.79
C ASP A 180 14.18 -24.73 -28.05
N MET A 181 13.87 -24.21 -29.25
CA MET A 181 14.11 -22.80 -29.58
C MET A 181 13.31 -21.88 -28.67
N LEU A 182 12.02 -22.15 -28.43
CA LEU A 182 11.21 -21.34 -27.53
C LEU A 182 11.74 -21.37 -26.10
N LYS A 183 12.06 -22.57 -25.58
CA LYS A 183 12.67 -22.74 -24.25
C LYS A 183 13.95 -21.93 -24.09
N LYS A 184 14.82 -21.96 -25.10
CA LYS A 184 16.06 -21.17 -25.11
C LYS A 184 15.80 -19.67 -25.10
N ASN A 185 14.78 -19.19 -25.83
CA ASN A 185 14.42 -17.77 -25.83
C ASN A 185 13.85 -17.32 -24.48
N ILE A 186 13.00 -18.14 -23.85
CA ILE A 186 12.47 -17.87 -22.50
C ILE A 186 13.61 -17.81 -21.49
N TYR A 187 14.54 -18.77 -21.54
CA TYR A 187 15.70 -18.77 -20.65
C TYR A 187 16.57 -17.51 -20.84
N VAL A 188 16.86 -17.11 -22.08
CA VAL A 188 17.65 -15.89 -22.34
C VAL A 188 16.94 -14.66 -21.81
N HIS A 189 15.64 -14.53 -22.07
CA HIS A 189 14.82 -13.45 -21.53
C HIS A 189 14.88 -13.40 -20.00
N TRP A 190 14.70 -14.54 -19.34
CA TRP A 190 14.82 -14.67 -17.88
C TRP A 190 16.19 -14.23 -17.35
N VAL A 191 17.28 -14.68 -17.98
CA VAL A 191 18.65 -14.30 -17.59
C VAL A 191 18.87 -12.79 -17.77
N ASP A 192 18.47 -12.24 -18.92
CA ASP A 192 18.61 -10.82 -19.22
C ASP A 192 17.87 -9.99 -18.19
N ARG A 193 16.63 -10.36 -17.87
CA ARG A 193 15.86 -9.69 -16.81
C ARG A 193 16.61 -9.77 -15.48
N ARG A 194 17.00 -10.96 -15.04
CA ARG A 194 17.59 -11.18 -13.71
C ARG A 194 18.90 -10.41 -13.53
N THR A 195 19.70 -10.36 -14.58
CA THR A 195 21.02 -9.69 -14.56
C THR A 195 20.89 -8.18 -14.74
N LEU A 196 20.10 -7.70 -15.70
CA LEU A 196 19.99 -6.28 -16.04
C LEU A 196 19.13 -5.48 -15.07
N GLU A 197 17.99 -6.02 -14.61
CA GLU A 197 17.05 -5.27 -13.77
C GLU A 197 17.32 -5.41 -12.26
N ARG A 198 17.96 -6.51 -11.86
CA ARG A 198 18.10 -6.90 -10.45
C ARG A 198 19.54 -7.19 -10.03
N GLY A 199 20.50 -7.10 -10.94
CA GLY A 199 21.91 -7.37 -10.64
C GLY A 199 22.15 -8.79 -10.11
N GLY A 200 21.40 -9.77 -10.63
CA GLY A 200 21.46 -11.18 -10.22
C GLY A 200 20.55 -11.56 -9.05
N ARG A 201 19.82 -10.60 -8.45
CA ARG A 201 18.87 -10.87 -7.38
C ARG A 201 17.57 -11.50 -7.91
N PRO A 202 16.86 -12.29 -7.09
CA PRO A 202 15.63 -12.94 -7.50
C PRO A 202 14.48 -11.96 -7.81
N PHE A 203 13.55 -12.40 -8.66
CA PHE A 203 12.28 -11.72 -8.91
C PHE A 203 11.24 -12.03 -7.84
N LEU A 204 11.19 -13.30 -7.44
CA LEU A 204 10.25 -13.76 -6.44
C LEU A 204 10.62 -13.20 -5.07
N ARG A 205 9.59 -12.82 -4.30
CA ARG A 205 9.75 -12.22 -2.99
C ARG A 205 10.01 -13.31 -1.95
N PHE A 206 11.23 -13.82 -1.93
CA PHE A 206 11.64 -14.70 -0.85
C PHE A 206 11.63 -13.96 0.49
N LEU A 207 11.20 -14.66 1.54
CA LEU A 207 11.36 -14.25 2.94
C LEU A 207 12.80 -13.76 3.14
N GLN A 208 12.97 -12.52 3.57
CA GLN A 208 14.31 -12.04 3.87
C GLN A 208 14.85 -12.82 5.08
N PRO A 209 16.15 -13.17 5.09
CA PRO A 209 16.73 -13.69 6.32
C PRO A 209 16.52 -12.65 7.43
N PRO A 210 16.39 -13.08 8.69
CA PRO A 210 16.25 -12.13 9.78
C PRO A 210 17.41 -11.12 9.73
N PRO A 211 17.15 -9.83 10.03
CA PRO A 211 18.21 -8.84 10.23
C PRO A 211 19.30 -9.38 11.14
N ASP A 212 20.52 -8.86 10.98
CA ASP A 212 21.52 -9.00 12.03
C ASP A 212 20.92 -8.44 13.33
N PRO A 213 20.94 -9.18 14.46
CA PRO A 213 20.41 -8.69 15.73
C PRO A 213 21.00 -7.36 16.20
N ASN A 214 22.16 -6.96 15.66
CA ASN A 214 22.83 -5.69 15.96
C ASN A 214 22.52 -4.58 14.94
N ASP A 215 21.77 -4.86 13.88
CA ASP A 215 21.35 -3.84 12.91
C ASP A 215 20.29 -2.92 13.55
N GLN A 216 20.61 -1.63 13.64
CA GLN A 216 19.72 -0.61 14.20
C GLN A 216 18.82 0.02 13.14
N ASN A 217 18.90 -0.43 11.89
CA ASN A 217 18.08 0.09 10.82
C ASN A 217 16.61 -0.33 11.02
N PRO A 218 15.68 0.61 11.23
CA PRO A 218 14.27 0.30 11.46
C PRO A 218 13.55 -0.25 10.22
N ALA A 219 14.22 -0.30 9.06
CA ALA A 219 13.70 -0.83 7.81
C ALA A 219 14.16 -2.28 7.50
N VAL A 220 14.89 -2.92 8.41
CA VAL A 220 15.34 -4.32 8.29
C VAL A 220 14.64 -5.18 9.34
#